data_AF-A0A349HLN7-F1
#
_entry.id   AF-A0A349HLN7-F1
#
_cell.length_a   1.000
_cell.length_b   1.000
_cell.length_c   1.000
_cell.angle_alpha   90.00
_cell.angle_beta   90.00
_cell.angle_gamma   90.00
#
_symmetry.space_group_name_H-M   'P 1'
#
loop_
_entity.id
_entity.type
_entity.pdbx_description
1 polymer ?
#
loop_
_entity_poly.entity_id
_entity_poly.type
_entity_poly.pdbx_seq_one_letter_code
_entity_poly.pdbx_strand_id
1 'polypeptide(L)' 'MIPRSSGSTRADIFSGLTVALALVPEAVAFSFVAGVPPMVGLYGAFLMCLITAVIGGRPGMISGATGAMA' A
#
# COMPACT_ATOMS: atom_id res chain seq x y z
N MET A 1 1.61 -21.56 -7.88
CA MET A 1 1.42 -21.37 -9.32
C MET A 1 0.51 -20.15 -9.49
N ILE A 2 1.09 -18.95 -9.55
CA ILE A 2 0.34 -17.69 -9.71
C ILE A 2 0.04 -17.55 -11.21
N PRO A 3 -1.22 -17.35 -11.61
CA PRO A 3 -1.58 -17.27 -13.01
C PRO A 3 -0.79 -16.14 -13.68
N ARG A 4 -0.22 -16.41 -14.87
CA ARG A 4 0.27 -15.36 -15.78
C ARG A 4 -0.93 -14.46 -16.07
N SER A 5 -1.04 -13.32 -15.40
CA SER A 5 -1.93 -12.27 -15.86
C SER A 5 -1.35 -11.73 -17.16
N SER A 6 -1.91 -12.26 -18.24
CA SER A 6 -1.79 -11.76 -19.59
C SER A 6 -2.14 -10.27 -19.64
N GLY A 7 -1.13 -9.42 -19.75
CA GLY A 7 -1.16 -8.15 -20.49
C GLY A 7 -2.41 -7.27 -20.41
N SER A 8 -2.71 -6.71 -19.23
CA SER A 8 -3.60 -5.55 -19.17
C SER A 8 -3.05 -4.53 -18.19
N THR A 9 -2.18 -3.65 -18.67
CA THR A 9 -1.67 -2.47 -17.94
C THR A 9 -2.81 -1.66 -17.30
N ARG A 10 -4.01 -1.70 -17.90
CA ARG A 10 -5.22 -1.12 -17.30
C ARG A 10 -5.59 -1.80 -15.98
N ALA A 11 -5.61 -3.13 -15.93
CA ALA A 11 -5.97 -3.87 -14.71
C ALA A 11 -4.94 -3.63 -13.58
N ASP A 12 -3.65 -3.57 -13.90
CA ASP A 12 -2.61 -3.25 -12.92
C ASP A 12 -2.77 -1.81 -12.36
N ILE A 13 -3.08 -0.84 -13.23
CA ILE A 13 -3.35 0.55 -12.82
C ILE A 13 -4.62 0.63 -11.96
N PHE A 14 -5.71 0.00 -12.37
CA PHE A 14 -6.95 -0.02 -11.60
C PHE A 14 -6.77 -0.73 -10.25
N SER A 15 -6.01 -1.83 -10.19
CA SER A 15 -5.71 -2.55 -8.96
C SER A 15 -4.79 -1.77 -8.02
N GLY A 16 -3.80 -1.04 -8.56
CA GLY A 16 -2.95 -0.16 -7.75
C GLY A 16 -3.72 1.04 -7.20
N LEU A 17 -4.61 1.63 -8.01
CA LEU A 17 -5.44 2.77 -7.61
C LEU A 17 -6.45 2.38 -6.52
N THR A 18 -7.14 1.25 -6.64
CA THR A 18 -8.11 0.79 -5.63
C THR A 18 -7.43 0.53 -4.29
N VAL A 19 -6.23 -0.06 -4.31
CA VAL A 19 -5.48 -0.34 -3.08
C VAL A 19 -4.91 0.94 -2.46
N ALA A 20 -4.41 1.88 -3.27
CA ALA A 20 -3.98 3.18 -2.76
C ALA A 20 -5.12 3.94 -2.06
N LEU A 21 -6.34 3.89 -2.63
CA LEU A 21 -7.53 4.50 -2.02
C LEU A 21 -7.96 3.78 -0.73
N ALA A 22 -7.80 2.46 -0.64
CA ALA A 22 -8.10 1.69 0.57
C ALA A 22 -7.09 1.92 1.71
N LEU A 23 -5.82 2.19 1.39
CA LEU A 23 -4.75 2.42 2.36
C LEU A 23 -4.85 3.77 3.10
N VAL A 24 -5.45 4.79 2.49
CA VAL A 24 -5.62 6.11 3.13
C VAL A 24 -6.44 6.02 4.43
N PRO A 25 -7.67 5.45 4.44
CA PRO A 25 -8.42 5.30 5.68
C PRO A 25 -7.78 4.28 6.64
N GLU A 26 -7.09 3.26 6.15
CA GLU A 26 -6.39 2.27 6.99
C GLU A 26 -5.25 2.91 7.80
N ALA A 27 -4.38 3.71 7.15
CA ALA A 27 -3.27 4.40 7.80
C ALA A 27 -3.75 5.48 8.79
N VAL A 28 -4.85 6.16 8.47
CA VAL A 28 -5.48 7.14 9.35
C VAL A 28 -6.07 6.44 10.59
N ALA A 29 -6.78 5.33 10.42
CA ALA A 29 -7.34 4.55 11.51
C ALA A 29 -6.26 3.99 12.44
N PHE A 30 -5.17 3.44 11.90
CA PHE A 30 -4.05 2.94 12.73
C PHE A 30 -3.30 4.06 13.46
N SER A 31 -3.17 5.24 12.86
CA SER A 31 -2.59 6.40 13.55
C SER A 31 -3.42 6.82 14.76
N PHE A 32 -4.75 6.77 14.63
CA PHE A 32 -5.66 7.05 15.76
C PHE A 32 -5.53 6.01 16.88
N VAL A 33 -5.32 4.73 16.55
CA VAL A 33 -5.10 3.67 17.55
C VAL A 33 -3.76 3.85 18.27
N ALA A 34 -2.70 4.23 17.55
CA ALA A 34 -1.37 4.42 18.11
C ALA A 34 -1.17 5.76 18.85
N GLY A 35 -2.18 6.63 18.89
CA GLY A 35 -2.10 7.93 19.58
C GLY A 35 -1.14 8.94 18.93
N VAL A 36 -0.70 8.67 17.70
CA VAL A 36 0.17 9.54 16.91
C VAL A 36 -0.64 10.37 15.91
N PRO A 37 -0.16 11.58 15.55
CA PRO A 37 -0.87 12.41 14.59
C PRO A 37 -1.00 11.70 13.22
N PRO A 38 -2.19 11.74 12.58
CA PRO A 38 -2.49 10.97 11.36
C PRO A 38 -1.60 11.32 10.17
N MET A 39 -0.96 12.49 10.18
CA MET A 39 0.05 12.86 9.19
C MET A 39 1.23 11.88 9.19
N VAL A 40 1.66 11.40 10.36
CA VAL A 40 2.83 10.51 10.48
C VAL A 40 2.52 9.12 9.90
N GLY A 41 1.33 8.57 10.16
CA GLY A 41 0.94 7.30 9.56
C GLY A 41 0.74 7.37 8.05
N LEU A 42 0.26 8.52 7.53
CA LEU A 42 0.16 8.72 6.09
C LEU A 42 1.54 8.81 5.43
N TYR A 43 2.51 9.50 6.06
CA TYR A 43 3.90 9.52 5.59
C TYR A 43 4.56 8.14 5.64
N GLY A 44 4.31 7.36 6.69
CA GLY A 44 4.81 5.98 6.80
C GLY A 44 4.26 5.06 5.71
N ALA A 45 2.94 5.11 5.46
CA ALA A 45 2.30 4.36 4.40
C ALA A 45 2.81 4.76 3.00
N PHE A 46 2.99 6.05 2.75
CA PHE A 46 3.53 6.56 1.49
C PHE A 46 4.96 6.09 1.24
N LEU A 47 5.84 6.20 2.24
CA LEU A 47 7.23 5.75 2.15
C LEU A 47 7.33 4.23 1.92
N MET A 48 6.53 3.42 2.62
CA MET A 48 6.51 1.96 2.41
C MET A 48 6.02 1.58 1.02
N CYS A 49 4.96 2.22 0.52
CA CYS A 49 4.49 2.02 -0.85
C CYS A 49 5.56 2.42 -1.88
N LEU A 50 6.27 3.54 -1.67
CA LEU A 50 7.34 4.00 -2.56
C LEU A 50 8.52 3.02 -2.59
N ILE A 51 9.00 2.60 -1.42
CA ILE A 51 10.13 1.67 -1.29
C ILE A 51 9.77 0.31 -1.89
N THR A 52 8.55 -0.17 -1.64
CA THR A 52 8.05 -1.43 -2.21
C THR A 52 7.87 -1.34 -3.72
N ALA A 53 7.41 -0.21 -4.26
CA ALA A 53 7.28 -0.04 -5.70
C ALA A 53 8.65 -0.09 -6.41
N VAL A 54 9.71 0.38 -5.75
CA VAL A 54 11.08 0.40 -6.30
C VAL A 54 11.83 -0.91 -6.07
N ILE A 55 11.68 -1.54 -4.90
CA ILE A 55 12.49 -2.72 -4.47
C ILE A 55 11.67 -4.03 -4.50
N GLY A 56 10.36 -3.98 -4.66
CA GLY A 56 9.44 -5.12 -4.63
C GLY A 56 9.69 -6.11 -5.77
N GLY A 57 10.31 -7.25 -5.44
CA GLY A 57 10.82 -8.21 -6.43
C GLY A 57 9.80 -9.12 -7.13
N ARG A 58 8.48 -8.87 -7.04
CA ARG A 58 7.46 -9.72 -7.70
C ARG A 58 6.32 -8.86 -8.28
N PRO A 59 6.08 -8.90 -9.60
CA PRO A 59 4.96 -8.19 -10.21
C PRO A 59 3.64 -8.72 -9.65
N GLY A 60 2.85 -7.80 -9.06
CA GLY A 60 1.57 -8.11 -8.41
C GLY A 60 1.61 -8.17 -6.88
N MET A 61 2.76 -7.96 -6.22
CA MET A 61 2.78 -7.77 -4.76
C MET A 61 2.47 -6.32 -4.39
N ILE A 62 1.50 -6.16 -3.48
CA ILE A 62 1.20 -4.88 -2.85
C ILE A 62 1.65 -4.98 -1.39
N SER A 63 2.62 -4.17 -0.99
CA SER A 63 3.04 -4.05 0.41
C SER A 63 2.53 -2.72 0.95
N GLY A 64 1.77 -2.79 2.05
CA GLY A 64 1.12 -1.66 2.71
C GLY A 64 1.56 -1.53 4.17
N ALA A 65 1.25 -0.40 4.80
CA ALA A 65 1.55 -0.16 6.21
C ALA A 65 0.58 -0.97 7.10
N THR A 66 1.04 -2.11 7.62
CA THR A 66 0.33 -2.89 8.65
C THR A 66 0.51 -2.25 10.03
N GLY A 67 -0.53 -2.29 10.87
CA GLY A 67 -0.52 -1.76 12.24
C GLY A 67 0.56 -2.30 13.19
N ALA A 68 1.32 -3.33 12.78
CA ALA A 68 2.54 -3.76 13.49
C ALA A 68 3.71 -2.76 13.41
N MET A 69 3.62 -1.77 12.50
CA MET A 69 4.59 -0.66 12.39
C MET A 69 4.19 0.58 13.24
N ALA A 70 3.01 0.57 13.85
CA ALA A 70 2.45 1.68 14.64
C ALA A 70 2.67 1.49 16.14
#